data_AF-A0AAW5LHR4-F1
#
_entry.id   AF-A0AAW5LHR4-F1
#
_cell.length_a   1.000
_cell.length_b   1.000
_cell.length_c   1.000
_cell.angle_alpha   90.00
_cell.angle_beta   90.00
_cell.angle_gamma   90.00
#
_symmetry.space_group_name_H-M   'P 1'
#
loop_
_entity.id
_entity.type
_entity.pdbx_description
1 polymer ?
#
loop_
_entity_poly.entity_id
_entity_poly.type
_entity_poly.pdbx_seq_one_letter_code
_entity_poly.pdbx_strand_id
1 'polypeptide(L)'
;MSSKSIESLIDYLTKDNRKNMRAFVYGEIDVPYILRETGVKREDFYRSIDSNIIKNRKDNVMLQRKIISENIFNMIKENIPYEYMDIDEVKLFGKSSKYLKEQKVSVKKARITNILREHGIIISESEFKFMNYNLIETMYRKIMVIDSYKLGYSGYKLAKMFNTYPSIVYKILDDYDETGRYINNISLFQESVFIRNVELFKKYKNDSSIVELSVQYNIQEEYLEKIINVLIDVEKNQINKGRKLK
;
A
#
# COMPACT_ATOMS: atom_id res chain seq x y z
N MET A 1 -15.24 -18.51 42.09
CA MET A 1 -15.31 -19.19 40.77
C MET A 1 -14.01 -18.95 39.97
N SER A 2 -12.83 -19.37 40.46
CA SER A 2 -11.55 -18.87 39.89
C SER A 2 -10.46 -19.91 39.53
N SER A 3 -10.64 -21.22 39.78
CA SER A 3 -9.59 -22.21 39.46
C SER A 3 -9.68 -22.77 38.04
N LYS A 4 -10.86 -23.24 37.62
CA LYS A 4 -11.07 -23.85 36.28
C LYS A 4 -10.77 -22.90 35.11
N SER A 5 -11.01 -21.60 35.27
CA SER A 5 -10.72 -20.61 34.22
C SER A 5 -9.22 -20.42 34.04
N ILE A 6 -8.46 -20.30 35.13
CA ILE A 6 -7.00 -20.14 35.08
C ILE A 6 -6.33 -21.42 34.55
N GLU A 7 -6.81 -22.60 34.93
CA GLU A 7 -6.32 -23.88 34.42
C GLU A 7 -6.49 -23.99 32.90
N SER A 8 -7.66 -23.60 32.36
CA SER A 8 -7.90 -23.57 30.90
C SER A 8 -6.95 -22.62 30.16
N LEU A 9 -6.64 -21.46 30.74
CA LEU A 9 -5.68 -20.53 30.17
C LEU A 9 -4.25 -21.09 30.14
N ILE A 10 -3.81 -21.70 31.25
CA ILE A 10 -2.48 -22.31 31.34
C ILE A 10 -2.36 -23.47 30.33
N ASP A 11 -3.36 -24.35 30.27
CA ASP A 11 -3.38 -25.45 29.31
C ASP A 11 -3.28 -24.93 27.88
N TYR A 12 -4.12 -23.96 27.51
CA TYR A 12 -4.09 -23.34 26.19
C TYR A 12 -2.72 -22.75 25.82
N LEU A 13 -2.11 -21.99 26.75
CA LEU A 13 -0.82 -21.32 26.49
C LEU A 13 0.35 -22.32 26.41
N THR A 14 0.28 -23.41 27.17
CA THR A 14 1.34 -24.42 27.26
C THR A 14 1.20 -25.58 26.28
N LYS A 15 0.03 -25.72 25.65
CA LYS A 15 -0.26 -26.73 24.63
C LYS A 15 0.79 -26.77 23.52
N ASP A 16 1.05 -27.99 23.03
CA ASP A 16 1.96 -28.29 21.92
C ASP A 16 3.32 -27.61 22.08
N ASN A 17 3.99 -27.88 23.21
CA ASN A 17 5.27 -27.27 23.57
C ASN A 17 5.21 -25.73 23.55
N ARG A 18 4.24 -25.15 24.27
CA ARG A 18 4.04 -23.70 24.43
C ARG A 18 3.89 -22.96 23.09
N LYS A 19 3.31 -23.59 22.07
CA LYS A 19 3.13 -22.99 20.74
C LYS A 19 2.32 -21.70 20.82
N ASN A 20 1.23 -21.69 21.58
CA ASN A 20 0.36 -20.53 21.73
C ASN A 20 1.01 -19.40 22.53
N MET A 21 1.81 -19.73 23.57
CA MET A 21 2.61 -18.72 24.26
C MET A 21 3.63 -18.07 23.32
N ARG A 22 4.32 -18.86 22.49
CA ARG A 22 5.25 -18.33 21.47
C ARG A 22 4.51 -17.44 20.46
N ALA A 23 3.40 -17.91 19.90
CA ALA A 23 2.56 -17.11 19.00
C ALA A 23 2.09 -15.80 19.65
N PHE A 24 1.78 -15.82 20.96
CA PHE A 24 1.46 -14.61 21.71
C PHE A 24 2.69 -13.70 21.88
N VAL A 25 3.86 -14.22 22.24
CA VAL A 25 5.08 -13.39 22.34
C VAL A 25 5.48 -12.79 21.00
N TYR A 26 5.29 -13.50 19.89
CA TYR A 26 5.59 -13.02 18.54
C TYR A 26 4.50 -12.10 17.95
N GLY A 27 3.38 -11.88 18.66
CA GLY A 27 2.32 -10.98 18.21
C GLY A 27 1.29 -11.60 17.25
N GLU A 28 1.40 -12.87 16.92
CA GLU A 28 0.56 -13.58 15.93
C GLU A 28 -0.88 -13.79 16.41
N ILE A 29 -1.07 -14.00 17.72
CA ILE A 29 -2.38 -14.02 18.37
C ILE A 29 -2.48 -12.86 19.34
N ASP A 30 -3.66 -12.40 19.74
CA ASP A 30 -3.83 -11.30 20.68
C ASP A 30 -4.70 -11.67 21.88
N VAL A 31 -4.76 -10.78 22.88
CA VAL A 31 -5.54 -11.03 24.09
C VAL A 31 -7.01 -11.30 23.74
N PRO A 32 -7.71 -10.48 22.93
CA PRO A 32 -9.09 -10.79 22.55
C PRO A 32 -9.27 -12.16 21.88
N TYR A 33 -8.30 -12.63 21.10
CA TYR A 33 -8.30 -13.98 20.54
C TYR A 33 -8.21 -15.04 21.64
N ILE A 34 -7.24 -14.91 22.55
CA ILE A 34 -7.04 -15.87 23.65
C ILE A 34 -8.25 -15.92 24.58
N LEU A 35 -8.83 -14.76 24.94
CA LEU A 35 -10.02 -14.71 25.80
C LEU A 35 -11.22 -15.40 25.15
N ARG A 36 -11.35 -15.35 23.81
CA ARG A 36 -12.41 -16.05 23.09
C ARG A 36 -12.21 -17.57 23.10
N GLU A 37 -10.97 -18.03 22.90
CA GLU A 37 -10.64 -19.45 22.86
C GLU A 37 -10.73 -20.12 24.25
N THR A 38 -10.41 -19.38 25.31
CA THR A 38 -10.32 -19.92 26.68
C THR A 38 -11.51 -19.55 27.57
N GLY A 39 -12.32 -18.58 27.16
CA GLY A 39 -13.46 -18.07 27.95
C GLY A 39 -13.05 -17.31 29.22
N VAL A 40 -11.76 -17.04 29.44
CA VAL A 40 -11.29 -16.33 30.64
C VAL A 40 -11.55 -14.84 30.58
N LYS A 41 -11.62 -14.20 31.74
CA LYS A 41 -11.72 -12.75 31.84
C LYS A 41 -10.36 -12.10 31.58
N ARG A 42 -10.40 -10.84 31.14
CA ARG A 42 -9.20 -10.07 30.81
C ARG A 42 -8.30 -9.88 32.03
N GLU A 43 -8.88 -9.61 33.20
CA GLU A 43 -8.15 -9.39 34.44
C GLU A 43 -7.38 -10.65 34.86
N ASP A 44 -8.01 -11.81 34.71
CA ASP A 44 -7.39 -13.11 35.02
C ASP A 44 -6.22 -13.39 34.09
N PHE A 45 -6.36 -13.09 32.79
CA PHE A 45 -5.24 -13.22 31.83
C PHE A 45 -4.01 -12.41 32.27
N TYR A 46 -4.18 -11.13 32.60
CA TYR A 46 -3.04 -10.28 32.99
C TYR A 46 -2.48 -10.61 34.38
N ARG A 47 -3.26 -11.21 35.27
CA ARG A 47 -2.75 -11.72 36.56
C ARG A 47 -1.93 -13.00 36.39
N SER A 48 -2.23 -13.80 35.38
CA SER A 48 -1.59 -15.11 35.15
C SER A 48 -0.36 -15.07 34.25
N ILE A 49 -0.10 -13.96 33.55
CA ILE A 49 1.04 -13.82 32.62
C ILE A 49 2.16 -13.01 33.28
N ASP A 50 3.40 -13.48 33.15
CA ASP A 50 4.59 -12.74 33.58
C ASP A 50 4.70 -11.39 32.83
N SER A 51 4.94 -10.31 33.57
CA SER A 51 5.17 -8.97 33.03
C SER A 51 6.25 -8.90 31.94
N ASN A 52 7.29 -9.74 32.01
CA ASN A 52 8.33 -9.84 31.00
C ASN A 52 7.80 -10.40 29.67
N ILE A 53 6.84 -11.33 29.70
CA ILE A 53 6.17 -11.86 28.50
C ILE A 53 5.35 -10.75 27.84
N ILE A 54 4.63 -9.94 28.63
CA ILE A 54 3.87 -8.80 28.12
C ILE A 54 4.79 -7.76 27.48
N LYS A 55 5.92 -7.46 28.13
CA LYS A 55 6.93 -6.53 27.61
C LYS A 55 7.53 -7.04 26.30
N ASN A 56 8.01 -8.28 26.27
CA ASN A 56 8.59 -8.89 25.06
C ASN A 56 7.61 -8.90 23.90
N ARG A 57 6.33 -9.22 24.15
CA ARG A 57 5.28 -9.10 23.15
C ARG A 57 5.16 -7.68 22.60
N LYS A 58 5.09 -6.68 23.47
CA LYS A 58 4.93 -5.29 23.07
C LYS A 58 6.09 -4.85 22.18
N ASP A 59 7.31 -5.21 22.55
CA ASP A 59 8.53 -4.89 21.81
C ASP A 59 8.54 -5.58 20.44
N ASN A 60 8.20 -6.87 20.38
CA ASN A 60 8.09 -7.62 19.11
C ASN A 60 7.02 -7.05 18.18
N VAL A 61 5.82 -6.77 18.69
CA VAL A 61 4.73 -6.18 17.89
C VAL A 61 5.13 -4.80 17.38
N MET A 62 5.79 -3.98 18.21
CA MET A 62 6.26 -2.66 17.82
C MET A 62 7.31 -2.74 16.71
N LEU A 63 8.27 -3.66 16.82
CA LEU A 63 9.29 -3.89 15.80
C LEU A 63 8.69 -4.37 14.48
N GLN A 64 7.81 -5.38 14.52
CA GLN A 64 7.15 -5.90 13.32
C GLN A 64 6.32 -4.82 12.62
N ARG A 65 5.52 -4.06 13.39
CA ARG A 65 4.72 -2.97 12.83
C ARG A 65 5.59 -1.87 12.24
N LYS A 66 6.72 -1.55 12.86
CA LYS A 66 7.68 -0.59 12.31
C LYS A 66 8.21 -1.04 10.94
N ILE A 67 8.66 -2.30 10.81
CA ILE A 67 9.15 -2.86 9.54
C ILE A 67 8.07 -2.80 8.45
N ILE A 68 6.84 -3.24 8.77
CA ILE A 68 5.72 -3.19 7.81
C ILE A 68 5.39 -1.74 7.44
N SER A 69 5.43 -0.83 8.41
CA SER A 69 5.16 0.59 8.22
C SER A 69 6.19 1.25 7.31
N GLU A 70 7.48 0.94 7.48
CA GLU A 70 8.55 1.39 6.59
C GLU A 70 8.34 0.86 5.16
N ASN A 71 8.00 -0.42 5.02
CA ASN A 71 7.69 -1.02 3.71
C ASN A 71 6.51 -0.31 3.01
N ILE A 72 5.42 -0.08 3.75
CA ILE A 72 4.25 0.66 3.24
C ILE A 72 4.65 2.07 2.80
N PHE A 73 5.43 2.78 3.61
CA PHE A 73 5.85 4.13 3.30
C PHE A 73 6.71 4.19 2.04
N ASN A 74 7.64 3.25 1.87
CA ASN A 74 8.41 3.13 0.65
C ASN A 74 7.51 2.88 -0.57
N MET A 75 6.55 1.96 -0.48
CA MET A 75 5.60 1.73 -1.58
C MET A 75 4.76 2.98 -1.92
N ILE A 76 4.36 3.78 -0.93
CA ILE A 76 3.67 5.07 -1.16
C ILE A 76 4.58 6.05 -1.90
N LYS A 77 5.85 6.18 -1.48
CA LYS A 77 6.84 7.06 -2.12
C LYS A 77 7.06 6.67 -3.58
N GLU A 78 7.09 5.37 -3.85
CA GLU A 78 7.25 4.79 -5.18
C GLU A 78 5.98 4.84 -6.04
N ASN A 79 4.90 5.48 -5.56
CA ASN A 79 3.59 5.57 -6.20
C ASN A 79 2.95 4.22 -6.54
N ILE A 80 3.28 3.17 -5.79
CA ILE A 80 2.58 1.90 -5.91
C ILE A 80 1.14 2.14 -5.42
N PRO A 81 0.11 1.78 -6.21
CA PRO A 81 -1.27 1.92 -5.78
C PRO A 81 -1.57 0.96 -4.62
N TYR A 82 -2.43 1.40 -3.69
CA TYR A 82 -2.78 0.64 -2.49
C TYR A 82 -3.23 -0.80 -2.80
N GLU A 83 -3.91 -1.01 -3.92
CA GLU A 83 -4.40 -2.32 -4.36
C GLU A 83 -3.27 -3.31 -4.71
N TYR A 84 -2.03 -2.82 -4.89
CA TYR A 84 -0.84 -3.60 -5.23
C TYR A 84 0.21 -3.63 -4.09
N MET A 85 -0.08 -2.98 -2.97
CA MET A 85 0.73 -3.05 -1.77
C MET A 85 0.34 -4.34 -1.02
N ASP A 86 1.21 -5.35 -1.00
CA ASP A 86 0.97 -6.63 -0.31
C ASP A 86 1.10 -6.43 1.21
N ILE A 87 0.13 -5.75 1.81
CA ILE A 87 0.15 -5.38 3.22
C ILE A 87 -0.30 -6.57 4.06
N ASP A 88 0.57 -7.04 4.95
CA ASP A 88 0.21 -7.98 6.02
C ASP A 88 -0.67 -7.26 7.05
N GLU A 89 -1.96 -7.13 6.73
CA GLU A 89 -2.94 -6.44 7.55
C GLU A 89 -3.09 -7.07 8.95
N VAL A 90 -2.85 -8.38 9.07
CA VAL A 90 -2.95 -9.11 10.34
C VAL A 90 -1.85 -8.66 11.28
N LYS A 91 -0.59 -8.59 10.82
CA LYS A 91 0.52 -8.07 11.63
C LYS A 91 0.40 -6.57 11.87
N LEU A 92 -0.07 -5.81 10.87
CA LEU A 92 -0.23 -4.36 11.00
C LEU A 92 -1.33 -3.98 12.00
N PHE A 93 -2.52 -4.56 11.87
CA PHE A 93 -3.68 -4.18 12.67
C PHE A 93 -3.88 -5.05 13.92
N GLY A 94 -3.40 -6.30 13.92
CA GLY A 94 -3.64 -7.32 14.94
C GLY A 94 -4.77 -8.28 14.56
N LYS A 95 -4.64 -9.56 14.94
CA LYS A 95 -5.52 -10.68 14.54
C LYS A 95 -7.00 -10.50 14.85
N SER A 96 -7.34 -9.84 15.95
CA SER A 96 -8.73 -9.55 16.33
C SER A 96 -9.20 -8.15 15.93
N SER A 97 -8.42 -7.45 15.10
CA SER A 97 -8.72 -6.07 14.73
C SER A 97 -9.99 -5.95 13.91
N LYS A 98 -10.81 -4.93 14.22
CA LYS A 98 -11.98 -4.58 13.41
C LYS A 98 -11.62 -4.20 11.97
N TYR A 99 -10.37 -3.80 11.72
CA TYR A 99 -9.88 -3.41 10.39
C TYR A 99 -9.62 -4.60 9.46
N LEU A 100 -9.60 -5.84 9.99
CA LEU A 100 -9.54 -7.07 9.19
C LEU A 100 -10.91 -7.50 8.66
N LYS A 101 -11.99 -6.93 9.19
CA LYS A 101 -13.34 -7.14 8.66
C LYS A 101 -13.52 -6.31 7.39
N GLU A 102 -14.61 -6.54 6.67
CA GLU A 102 -15.01 -5.68 5.55
C GLU A 102 -15.14 -4.23 6.03
N GLN A 103 -14.16 -3.41 5.65
CA GLN A 103 -14.07 -1.99 5.94
C GLN A 103 -13.84 -1.26 4.63
N LYS A 104 -14.36 -0.03 4.54
CA LYS A 104 -14.08 0.83 3.39
C LYS A 104 -12.57 1.06 3.29
N VAL A 105 -12.04 1.02 2.06
CA VAL A 105 -10.61 1.26 1.78
C VAL A 105 -10.12 2.58 2.38
N SER A 106 -10.94 3.64 2.35
CA SER A 106 -10.60 4.93 2.96
C SER A 106 -10.36 4.84 4.46
N VAL A 107 -11.15 4.03 5.17
CA VAL A 107 -11.00 3.81 6.62
C VAL A 107 -9.72 3.03 6.91
N LYS A 108 -9.39 2.03 6.09
CA LYS A 108 -8.11 1.30 6.20
C LYS A 108 -6.92 2.24 5.97
N LYS A 109 -6.92 3.03 4.89
CA LYS A 109 -5.88 4.02 4.58
C LYS A 109 -5.68 5.01 5.73
N ALA A 110 -6.75 5.55 6.29
CA ALA A 110 -6.67 6.44 7.45
C ALA A 110 -6.05 5.76 8.68
N ARG A 111 -6.38 4.48 8.94
CA ARG A 111 -5.75 3.73 10.03
C ARG A 111 -4.26 3.50 9.77
N ILE A 112 -3.88 3.16 8.54
CA ILE A 112 -2.48 2.99 8.15
C ILE A 112 -1.72 4.30 8.39
N THR A 113 -2.22 5.44 7.92
CA THR A 113 -1.60 6.76 8.17
C THR A 113 -1.37 7.01 9.66
N ASN A 114 -2.33 6.67 10.52
CA ASN A 114 -2.17 6.82 11.96
C ASN A 114 -1.07 5.90 12.53
N ILE A 115 -0.97 4.66 12.05
CA ILE A 115 0.11 3.74 12.48
C ILE A 115 1.48 4.27 12.03
N LEU A 116 1.59 4.76 10.80
CA LEU A 116 2.82 5.37 10.30
C LEU A 116 3.24 6.59 11.15
N ARG A 117 2.28 7.41 11.61
CA ARG A 117 2.52 8.51 12.56
C ARG A 117 2.94 8.02 13.95
N GLU A 118 2.28 6.98 14.47
CA GLU A 118 2.64 6.34 15.74
C GLU A 118 4.12 5.88 15.73
N HIS A 119 4.67 5.59 14.54
CA HIS A 119 6.08 5.21 14.34
C HIS A 119 7.00 6.34 13.86
N GLY A 120 6.51 7.59 13.77
CA GLY A 120 7.32 8.75 13.38
C GLY A 120 7.76 8.76 11.91
N ILE A 121 7.14 7.96 11.05
CA ILE A 121 7.52 7.80 9.63
C ILE A 121 6.94 8.93 8.77
N ILE A 122 5.74 9.38 9.11
CA ILE A 122 5.02 10.43 8.38
C ILE A 122 5.02 11.70 9.23
N ILE A 123 5.44 12.80 8.60
CA ILE A 123 5.48 14.12 9.24
C ILE A 123 4.41 15.05 8.64
N SER A 124 4.09 14.93 7.34
CA SER A 124 3.01 15.71 6.71
C SER A 124 2.21 14.95 5.65
N GLU A 125 0.87 14.96 5.74
CA GLU A 125 -0.03 14.43 4.69
C GLU A 125 0.06 15.22 3.38
N SER A 126 0.60 16.43 3.40
CA SER A 126 0.78 17.23 2.17
C SER A 126 1.87 16.66 1.26
N GLU A 127 2.77 15.82 1.79
CA GLU A 127 3.94 15.34 1.06
C GLU A 127 3.65 14.05 0.27
N PHE A 128 2.72 13.22 0.75
CA PHE A 128 2.38 11.96 0.10
C PHE A 128 0.88 11.66 0.20
N LYS A 129 0.35 11.12 -0.90
CA LYS A 129 -1.02 10.64 -1.02
C LYS A 129 -0.99 9.16 -1.36
N PHE A 130 -1.86 8.37 -0.74
CA PHE A 130 -2.07 7.00 -1.17
C PHE A 130 -2.58 6.97 -2.61
N MET A 131 -1.80 6.36 -3.49
CA MET A 131 -2.23 6.10 -4.86
C MET A 131 -3.33 5.03 -4.88
N ASN A 132 -4.15 5.09 -5.91
CA ASN A 132 -5.08 4.02 -6.26
C ASN A 132 -4.97 3.77 -7.77
N TYR A 133 -5.34 2.57 -8.20
CA TYR A 133 -5.22 2.17 -9.60
C TYR A 133 -5.84 3.18 -10.59
N ASN A 134 -7.04 3.69 -10.30
CA ASN A 134 -7.73 4.65 -11.19
C ASN A 134 -6.98 5.98 -11.34
N LEU A 135 -6.36 6.44 -10.25
CA LEU A 135 -5.52 7.64 -10.26
C LEU A 135 -4.27 7.39 -11.10
N ILE A 136 -3.62 6.22 -10.95
CA ILE A 136 -2.47 5.84 -11.77
C ILE A 136 -2.85 5.76 -13.26
N GLU A 137 -4.00 5.16 -13.61
CA GLU A 137 -4.50 5.11 -14.99
C GLU A 137 -4.68 6.52 -15.57
N THR A 138 -5.25 7.43 -14.77
CA THR A 138 -5.48 8.82 -15.17
C THR A 138 -4.15 9.56 -15.36
N MET A 139 -3.22 9.39 -14.42
CA MET A 139 -1.91 10.03 -14.47
C MET A 139 -1.11 9.57 -15.67
N TYR A 140 -1.09 8.26 -15.94
CA TYR A 140 -0.41 7.68 -17.09
C TYR A 140 -0.97 8.25 -18.40
N ARG A 141 -2.31 8.33 -18.52
CA ARG A 141 -2.96 8.94 -19.69
C ARG A 141 -2.56 10.40 -19.88
N LYS A 142 -2.55 11.21 -18.82
CA LYS A 142 -2.14 12.62 -18.88
C LYS A 142 -0.72 12.74 -19.42
N ILE A 143 0.23 11.95 -18.91
CA ILE A 143 1.61 11.91 -19.41
C ILE A 143 1.65 11.57 -20.90
N MET A 144 0.98 10.49 -21.31
CA MET A 144 1.01 10.06 -22.71
C MET A 144 0.39 11.10 -23.67
N VAL A 145 -0.69 11.79 -23.25
CA VAL A 145 -1.31 12.88 -24.02
C VAL A 145 -0.35 14.05 -24.16
N ILE A 146 0.25 14.51 -23.07
CA ILE A 146 1.17 15.66 -23.06
C ILE A 146 2.44 15.35 -23.85
N ASP A 147 3.04 14.17 -23.65
CA ASP A 147 4.22 13.73 -24.41
C ASP A 147 3.92 13.68 -25.92
N SER A 148 2.74 13.19 -26.31
CA SER A 148 2.31 13.14 -27.71
C SER A 148 2.02 14.54 -28.27
N TYR A 149 1.45 15.44 -27.48
CA TYR A 149 1.25 16.84 -27.87
C TYR A 149 2.60 17.54 -28.16
N LYS A 150 3.61 17.31 -27.31
CA LYS A 150 4.98 17.82 -27.53
C LYS A 150 5.64 17.30 -28.81
N LEU A 151 5.18 16.16 -29.34
CA LEU A 151 5.58 15.63 -30.64
C LEU A 151 4.78 16.21 -31.83
N GLY A 152 3.93 17.21 -31.60
CA GLY A 152 3.18 17.94 -32.64
C GLY A 152 1.81 17.34 -33.00
N TYR A 153 1.28 16.41 -32.20
CA TYR A 153 -0.04 15.84 -32.45
C TYR A 153 -1.15 16.81 -32.02
N SER A 154 -2.15 17.02 -32.88
CA SER A 154 -3.30 17.89 -32.57
C SER A 154 -4.26 17.24 -31.56
N GLY A 155 -5.01 18.07 -30.82
CA GLY A 155 -5.98 17.62 -29.81
C GLY A 155 -6.99 16.58 -30.34
N TYR A 156 -7.50 16.76 -31.57
CA TYR A 156 -8.38 15.79 -32.22
C TYR A 156 -7.68 14.44 -32.54
N LYS A 157 -6.41 14.48 -32.95
CA LYS A 157 -5.64 13.26 -33.21
C LYS A 157 -5.35 12.51 -31.92
N LEU A 158 -4.99 13.24 -30.86
CA LEU A 158 -4.79 12.70 -29.51
C LEU A 158 -6.07 12.08 -28.96
N ALA A 159 -7.23 12.73 -29.13
CA ALA A 159 -8.52 12.21 -28.72
C ALA A 159 -8.82 10.84 -29.34
N LYS A 160 -8.53 10.67 -30.64
CA LYS A 160 -8.63 9.38 -31.34
C LYS A 160 -7.60 8.36 -30.84
N MET A 161 -6.34 8.76 -30.67
CA MET A 161 -5.26 7.86 -30.21
C MET A 161 -5.53 7.28 -28.82
N PHE A 162 -6.01 8.11 -27.89
CA PHE A 162 -6.26 7.72 -26.50
C PHE A 162 -7.73 7.37 -26.22
N ASN A 163 -8.55 7.27 -27.28
CA ASN A 163 -9.96 6.90 -27.21
C ASN A 163 -10.72 7.70 -26.12
N THR A 164 -10.68 9.02 -26.25
CA THR A 164 -11.28 9.96 -25.29
C THR A 164 -11.92 11.13 -26.03
N TYR A 165 -12.75 11.92 -25.34
CA TYR A 165 -13.35 13.11 -25.94
C TYR A 165 -12.31 14.23 -26.14
N PRO A 166 -12.38 15.00 -27.25
CA PRO A 166 -11.51 16.16 -27.45
C PRO A 166 -11.54 17.15 -26.30
N SER A 167 -12.71 17.39 -25.69
CA SER A 167 -12.84 18.27 -24.53
C SER A 167 -11.98 17.84 -23.34
N ILE A 168 -11.82 16.53 -23.12
CA ILE A 168 -10.94 16.00 -22.07
C ILE A 168 -9.47 16.23 -22.44
N VAL A 169 -9.10 16.04 -23.71
CA VAL A 169 -7.74 16.32 -24.18
C VAL A 169 -7.39 17.78 -24.01
N TYR A 170 -8.23 18.68 -24.52
CA TYR A 170 -7.99 20.12 -24.40
C TYR A 170 -7.89 20.54 -22.94
N LYS A 171 -8.77 20.05 -22.06
CA LYS A 171 -8.62 20.28 -20.62
C LYS A 171 -7.27 19.83 -20.06
N ILE A 172 -6.73 18.68 -20.48
CA ILE A 172 -5.41 18.21 -20.04
C ILE A 172 -4.31 19.16 -20.53
N LEU A 173 -4.42 19.65 -21.77
CA LEU A 173 -3.43 20.56 -22.36
C LEU A 173 -3.51 21.95 -21.71
N ASP A 174 -4.71 22.49 -21.52
CA ASP A 174 -4.94 23.77 -20.83
C ASP A 174 -4.39 23.70 -19.40
N ASP A 175 -4.71 22.63 -18.64
CA ASP A 175 -4.16 22.38 -17.30
C ASP A 175 -2.60 22.39 -17.32
N TYR A 176 -1.99 21.80 -18.36
CA TYR A 176 -0.53 21.70 -18.49
C TYR A 176 0.10 23.04 -18.89
N ASP A 177 -0.50 23.76 -19.84
CA ASP A 177 0.01 25.04 -20.33
C ASP A 177 -0.10 26.12 -19.24
N GLU A 178 -1.13 26.08 -18.39
CA GLU A 178 -1.30 26.99 -17.26
C GLU A 178 -0.33 26.72 -16.09
N THR A 179 -0.09 25.44 -15.78
CA THR A 179 0.64 25.07 -14.54
C THR A 179 2.05 24.55 -14.76
N GLY A 180 2.39 24.15 -15.99
CA GLY A 180 3.60 23.39 -16.32
C GLY A 180 3.63 21.97 -15.75
N ARG A 181 2.57 21.53 -15.07
CA ARG A 181 2.51 20.24 -14.37
C ARG A 181 1.70 19.22 -15.15
N TYR A 182 2.18 17.99 -15.15
CA TYR A 182 1.43 16.85 -15.68
C TYR A 182 0.22 16.56 -14.78
N ILE A 183 0.40 16.58 -13.44
CA ILE A 183 -0.60 16.13 -12.46
C ILE A 183 -0.77 17.14 -11.30
N ASN A 184 -1.89 17.87 -11.30
CA ASN A 184 -2.13 18.94 -10.32
C ASN A 184 -2.62 18.50 -8.93
N ASN A 185 -3.10 17.27 -8.75
CA ASN A 185 -3.78 16.81 -7.52
C ASN A 185 -2.92 15.93 -6.59
N ILE A 186 -1.59 15.97 -6.78
CA ILE A 186 -0.57 15.27 -5.99
C ILE A 186 0.63 16.21 -5.73
N SER A 187 1.54 15.83 -4.83
CA SER A 187 2.76 16.60 -4.57
C SER A 187 3.73 16.55 -5.77
N LEU A 188 4.58 17.56 -5.89
CA LEU A 188 5.63 17.59 -6.92
C LEU A 188 6.58 16.40 -6.81
N PHE A 189 6.86 15.95 -5.58
CA PHE A 189 7.65 14.75 -5.33
C PHE A 189 6.97 13.52 -5.97
N GLN A 190 5.71 13.25 -5.65
CA GLN A 190 5.01 12.10 -6.22
C GLN A 190 4.84 12.22 -7.74
N GLU A 191 4.64 13.42 -8.28
CA GLU A 191 4.62 13.63 -9.72
C GLU A 191 5.95 13.25 -10.39
N SER A 192 7.08 13.72 -9.84
CA SER A 192 8.40 13.39 -10.37
C SER A 192 8.71 11.89 -10.32
N VAL A 193 8.37 11.21 -9.21
CA VAL A 193 8.53 9.76 -9.09
C VAL A 193 7.64 9.02 -10.10
N PHE A 194 6.42 9.49 -10.34
CA PHE A 194 5.54 8.85 -11.31
C PHE A 194 6.05 9.01 -12.75
N ILE A 195 6.54 10.19 -13.12
CA ILE A 195 7.15 10.41 -14.44
C ILE A 195 8.35 9.46 -14.62
N ARG A 196 9.24 9.37 -13.63
CA ARG A 196 10.35 8.42 -13.61
C ARG A 196 9.87 6.96 -13.77
N ASN A 197 8.78 6.58 -13.12
CA ASN A 197 8.21 5.22 -13.27
C ASN A 197 7.73 4.95 -14.70
N VAL A 198 7.13 5.95 -15.37
CA VAL A 198 6.73 5.83 -16.79
C VAL A 198 7.94 5.68 -17.70
N GLU A 199 9.02 6.44 -17.47
CA GLU A 199 10.28 6.31 -18.22
C GLU A 199 10.93 4.94 -18.01
N LEU A 200 10.99 4.48 -16.77
CA LEU A 200 11.47 3.15 -16.41
C LEU A 200 10.69 2.07 -17.15
N PHE A 201 9.36 2.21 -17.22
CA PHE A 201 8.51 1.25 -17.91
C PHE A 201 8.73 1.26 -19.43
N LYS A 202 8.97 2.44 -20.02
CA LYS A 202 9.39 2.54 -21.44
C LYS A 202 10.72 1.78 -21.67
N LYS A 203 11.69 1.87 -20.75
CA LYS A 203 12.95 1.10 -20.84
C LYS A 203 12.74 -0.40 -20.67
N TYR A 204 11.90 -0.82 -19.73
CA TYR A 204 11.53 -2.22 -19.55
C TYR A 204 10.93 -2.82 -20.83
N LYS A 205 10.08 -2.06 -21.53
CA LYS A 205 9.51 -2.47 -22.82
C LYS A 205 10.54 -2.52 -23.96
N ASN A 206 11.71 -1.92 -23.78
CA ASN A 206 12.85 -1.96 -24.71
C ASN A 206 13.94 -2.91 -24.19
N ASP A 207 13.51 -4.06 -23.66
CA ASP A 207 14.35 -5.20 -23.25
C ASP A 207 15.31 -4.97 -22.06
N SER A 208 15.13 -3.89 -21.28
CA SER A 208 15.85 -3.75 -20.00
C SER A 208 15.26 -4.68 -18.93
N SER A 209 16.12 -5.43 -18.24
CA SER A 209 15.68 -6.33 -17.17
C SER A 209 15.32 -5.58 -15.87
N ILE A 210 14.54 -6.24 -15.01
CA ILE A 210 14.18 -5.70 -13.68
C ILE A 210 15.45 -5.47 -12.84
N VAL A 211 16.42 -6.38 -12.90
CA VAL A 211 17.68 -6.28 -12.15
C VAL A 211 18.48 -5.04 -12.59
N GLU A 212 18.62 -4.80 -13.90
CA GLU A 212 19.34 -3.63 -14.42
C GLU A 212 18.66 -2.32 -14.02
N LEU A 213 17.33 -2.27 -14.13
CA LEU A 213 16.55 -1.08 -13.78
C LEU A 213 16.55 -0.82 -12.26
N SER A 214 16.52 -1.88 -11.44
CA SER A 214 16.63 -1.82 -9.98
C SER A 214 17.93 -1.13 -9.57
N VAL A 215 19.07 -1.55 -10.14
CA VAL A 215 20.38 -0.94 -9.89
C VAL A 215 20.44 0.49 -10.43
N GLN A 216 19.99 0.72 -11.67
CA GLN A 216 20.05 2.04 -12.31
C GLN A 216 19.28 3.11 -11.55
N TYR A 217 18.09 2.77 -11.05
CA TYR A 217 17.18 3.71 -10.40
C TYR A 217 17.21 3.65 -8.87
N ASN A 218 18.03 2.75 -8.31
CA ASN A 218 18.13 2.47 -6.87
C ASN A 218 16.75 2.18 -6.24
N ILE A 219 16.01 1.25 -6.86
CA ILE A 219 14.69 0.80 -6.41
C ILE A 219 14.80 -0.68 -6.10
N GLN A 220 14.24 -1.13 -4.96
CA GLN A 220 14.16 -2.57 -4.68
C GLN A 220 13.38 -3.31 -5.76
N GLU A 221 13.89 -4.47 -6.19
CA GLU A 221 13.29 -5.28 -7.27
C GLU A 221 11.81 -5.58 -7.04
N GLU A 222 11.41 -5.88 -5.80
CA GLU A 222 10.00 -6.11 -5.44
C GLU A 222 9.10 -4.90 -5.75
N TYR A 223 9.57 -3.67 -5.45
CA TYR A 223 8.80 -2.47 -5.75
C TYR A 223 8.75 -2.21 -7.25
N LEU A 224 9.87 -2.48 -7.93
CA LEU A 224 9.99 -2.32 -9.36
C LEU A 224 9.04 -3.27 -10.12
N GLU A 225 8.97 -4.53 -9.71
CA GLU A 225 8.00 -5.52 -10.21
C GLU A 225 6.57 -5.00 -10.06
N LYS A 226 6.22 -4.47 -8.88
CA LYS A 226 4.90 -3.88 -8.63
C LYS A 226 4.62 -2.70 -9.56
N ILE A 227 5.56 -1.78 -9.72
CA ILE A 227 5.43 -0.62 -10.62
C ILE A 227 5.18 -1.09 -12.06
N ILE A 228 5.99 -2.03 -12.55
CA ILE A 228 5.87 -2.57 -13.91
C ILE A 228 4.52 -3.25 -14.09
N ASN A 229 4.11 -4.12 -13.16
CA ASN A 229 2.84 -4.84 -13.23
C ASN A 229 1.64 -3.89 -13.29
N VAL A 230 1.65 -2.84 -12.47
CA VAL A 230 0.60 -1.80 -12.50
C VAL A 230 0.53 -1.12 -13.87
N LEU A 231 1.67 -0.75 -14.45
CA LEU A 231 1.71 -0.05 -15.73
C LEU A 231 1.36 -0.95 -16.92
N ILE A 232 1.71 -2.24 -16.87
CA ILE A 232 1.22 -3.26 -17.81
C ILE A 232 -0.30 -3.33 -17.78
N ASP A 233 -0.90 -3.41 -16.59
CA ASP A 233 -2.35 -3.48 -16.44
C ASP A 233 -3.05 -2.21 -16.93
N VAL A 234 -2.45 -1.04 -16.68
CA VAL A 234 -2.93 0.24 -17.20
C VAL A 234 -2.93 0.26 -18.73
N GLU A 235 -1.84 -0.11 -19.39
CA GLU A 235 -1.77 -0.17 -20.86
C GLU A 235 -2.83 -1.14 -21.42
N LYS A 236 -2.94 -2.35 -20.85
CA LYS A 236 -3.96 -3.34 -21.25
C LYS A 236 -5.37 -2.77 -21.13
N ASN A 237 -5.70 -2.08 -20.04
CA ASN A 237 -7.01 -1.50 -19.83
C ASN A 237 -7.32 -0.36 -20.80
N GLN A 238 -6.33 0.47 -21.16
CA GLN A 238 -6.51 1.50 -22.19
C GLN A 238 -6.79 0.90 -23.57
N ILE A 239 -6.07 -0.18 -23.95
CA ILE A 239 -6.31 -0.91 -25.20
C ILE A 239 -7.72 -1.52 -25.23
N ASN A 240 -8.15 -2.13 -24.14
CA ASN A 240 -9.46 -2.78 -24.04
C ASN A 240 -10.63 -1.78 -24.12
N LYS A 241 -10.49 -0.60 -23.50
CA LYS A 241 -11.47 0.50 -23.65
C LYS A 241 -11.56 0.97 -25.11
N GLY A 242 -10.44 0.98 -25.84
CA GLY A 242 -10.38 1.28 -27.28
C GLY A 242 -11.12 0.28 -28.18
N ARG A 243 -11.25 -0.99 -27.75
CA ARG A 243 -11.92 -2.05 -28.52
C ARG A 243 -13.43 -2.10 -28.32
N LYS A 244 -13.94 -1.72 -27.14
CA LYS A 244 -15.39 -1.76 -26.81
C LYS A 244 -16.23 -0.65 -27.45
N LEU A 245 -15.59 0.34 -28.07
CA LEU A 245 -16.24 1.51 -28.69
C LEU A 245 -16.18 1.46 -30.23
N LYS A 246 -15.68 0.35 -30.80
CA LYS A 246 -15.78 0.01 -32.22
C LYS A 246 -16.92 -0.98 -32.42
#